data_AF-A0A661ZQ78-F1
#
_entry.id   AF-A0A661ZQ78-F1
#
_cell.length_a   1.000
_cell.length_b   1.000
_cell.length_c   1.000
_cell.angle_alpha   90.00
_cell.angle_beta   90.00
_cell.angle_gamma   90.00
#
_symmetry.space_group_name_H-M   'P 1'
#
loop_
_entity.id
_entity.type
_entity.pdbx_description
1 polymer ?
#
loop_
_entity_poly.entity_id
_entity_poly.type
_entity_poly.pdbx_seq_one_letter_code
_entity_poly.pdbx_strand_id
1 'polypeptide(L)'
;QAKVISKLPVKNLKLHQLQVHKRTLLEKQYSENPDEFKLFTVEDYIELVVDYLELLNPEIIVERFISEAPAEMLIAPKWGLKNFEFVAKVEKRLRERDTWQGRLFVIQT
;
A
#
# COMPACT_ATOMS: atom_id res chain seq x y z
N GLN A 1 0.76 0.80 -10.99
CA GLN A 1 -0.65 1.09 -11.33
C GLN A 1 -0.98 2.59 -11.25
N ALA A 2 -0.31 3.39 -10.41
CA ALA A 2 -0.55 4.84 -10.25
C ALA A 2 -0.84 5.61 -11.55
N LYS A 3 -0.02 5.44 -12.60
CA LYS A 3 -0.23 6.09 -13.91
C LYS A 3 -1.56 5.73 -14.61
N VAL A 4 -2.05 4.50 -14.43
CA VAL A 4 -3.33 4.04 -14.99
C VAL A 4 -4.48 4.61 -14.18
N ILE A 5 -4.42 4.49 -12.85
CA ILE A 5 -5.44 5.03 -11.94
C ILE A 5 -5.59 6.54 -12.09
N SER A 6 -4.49 7.26 -12.31
CA SER A 6 -4.45 8.70 -12.53
C SER A 6 -5.25 9.18 -13.76
N LYS A 7 -5.60 8.28 -14.68
CA LYS A 7 -6.41 8.58 -15.88
C LYS A 7 -7.90 8.28 -15.68
N LEU A 8 -8.27 7.62 -14.59
CA LEU A 8 -9.66 7.27 -14.31
C LEU A 8 -10.37 8.45 -13.64
N PRO A 9 -11.70 8.59 -13.80
CA PRO A 9 -12.48 9.65 -13.17
C PRO A 9 -12.76 9.35 -11.68
N VAL A 10 -11.70 9.02 -10.93
CA VAL A 10 -11.77 8.73 -9.49
C VAL A 10 -11.22 9.89 -8.70
N LYS A 11 -11.84 10.18 -7.55
CA LYS A 11 -11.41 11.27 -6.66
C LYS A 11 -10.64 10.79 -5.44
N ASN A 12 -10.92 9.56 -5.02
CA ASN A 12 -10.36 8.97 -3.81
C ASN A 12 -9.74 7.61 -4.12
N LEU A 13 -8.65 7.29 -3.43
CA LEU A 13 -7.95 6.02 -3.51
C LEU A 13 -7.72 5.45 -2.12
N LYS A 14 -7.96 4.14 -1.97
CA LYS A 14 -7.65 3.36 -0.77
C LYS A 14 -6.61 2.32 -1.14
N LEU A 15 -5.45 2.39 -0.50
CA LEU A 15 -4.42 1.38 -0.64
C LEU A 15 -4.54 0.34 0.48
N HIS A 16 -4.12 -0.87 0.13
CA HIS A 16 -4.08 -2.04 1.00
C HIS A 16 -2.87 -2.87 0.65
N GLN A 17 -2.18 -3.35 1.68
CA GLN A 17 -1.23 -4.44 1.54
C GLN A 17 -1.99 -5.75 1.40
N LEU A 18 -1.43 -6.71 0.64
CA LEU A 18 -2.00 -8.05 0.59
C LEU A 18 -1.97 -8.67 1.99
N GLN A 19 -3.12 -9.15 2.44
CA GLN A 19 -3.28 -9.85 3.70
C GLN A 19 -3.90 -11.23 3.46
N VAL A 20 -3.36 -12.24 4.12
CA VAL A 20 -3.89 -13.60 4.18
C VAL A 20 -4.69 -13.72 5.47
N HIS A 21 -5.98 -14.01 5.33
CA HIS A 21 -6.90 -14.14 6.46
C HIS A 21 -7.35 -15.58 6.64
N LYS A 22 -7.60 -15.96 7.89
CA LYS A 22 -8.20 -17.25 8.25
C LYS A 22 -9.52 -17.48 7.52
N ARG A 23 -9.81 -18.74 7.21
CA ARG A 23 -11.06 -19.21 6.59
C ARG A 23 -11.30 -18.59 5.21
N THR A 24 -10.22 -18.27 4.49
CA THR A 24 -10.29 -17.83 3.10
C THR A 24 -9.66 -18.87 2.19
N LEU A 25 -10.03 -18.86 0.91
CA LEU A 25 -9.32 -19.66 -0.09
C LEU A 25 -7.83 -19.30 -0.12
N LEU A 26 -7.50 -18.03 0.12
CA LEU A 26 -6.14 -17.53 0.14
C LEU A 26 -5.30 -18.13 1.28
N GLU A 27 -5.89 -18.44 2.44
CA GLU A 27 -5.20 -19.17 3.51
C GLU A 27 -4.76 -20.56 3.03
N LYS A 28 -5.66 -21.29 2.36
CA LYS A 28 -5.34 -22.61 1.82
C LYS A 28 -4.23 -22.50 0.76
N GLN A 29 -4.38 -21.59 -0.20
CA GLN A 29 -3.38 -21.40 -1.26
C GLN A 29 -2.02 -20.99 -0.70
N TYR A 30 -1.99 -20.07 0.26
CA TYR A 30 -0.76 -19.64 0.93
C TYR A 30 -0.11 -20.76 1.73
N SER A 31 -0.90 -21.62 2.39
CA SER A 31 -0.35 -22.76 3.12
C SER A 31 0.23 -23.85 2.20
N GLU A 32 -0.31 -24.00 0.99
CA GLU A 32 0.15 -25.00 0.02
C GLU A 32 1.38 -24.52 -0.74
N ASN A 33 1.42 -23.25 -1.15
CA ASN A 33 2.50 -22.67 -1.96
C ASN A 33 2.89 -21.27 -1.47
N PRO A 34 3.51 -21.13 -0.27
CA PRO A 34 3.80 -19.82 0.32
C PRO A 34 4.72 -18.96 -0.55
N ASP A 35 5.64 -19.58 -1.30
CA ASP A 35 6.62 -18.87 -2.15
C ASP A 35 5.98 -18.19 -3.37
N GLU A 36 4.74 -18.54 -3.75
CA GLU A 36 3.98 -17.85 -4.80
C GLU A 36 3.44 -16.48 -4.34
N PHE A 37 3.47 -16.21 -3.04
CA PHE A 37 2.94 -14.98 -2.46
C PHE A 37 4.05 -14.04 -2.04
N LYS A 38 4.21 -12.96 -2.80
CA LYS A 38 5.05 -11.83 -2.38
C LYS A 38 4.33 -10.99 -1.32
N LEU A 39 4.51 -11.35 -0.06
CA LEU A 39 4.10 -10.51 1.07
C LEU A 39 5.19 -9.49 1.38
N PHE A 40 4.80 -8.24 1.60
CA PHE A 40 5.74 -7.17 1.89
C PHE A 40 6.11 -7.14 3.38
N THR A 41 7.37 -6.79 3.65
CA THR A 41 7.75 -6.20 4.94
C THR A 41 7.12 -4.80 5.06
N VAL A 42 7.12 -4.23 6.27
CA VAL A 42 6.62 -2.85 6.46
C VAL A 42 7.45 -1.88 5.62
N GLU A 43 8.77 -2.04 5.67
CA GLU A 43 9.75 -1.20 5.00
C GLU A 43 9.60 -1.28 3.47
N ASP A 44 9.51 -2.49 2.91
CA ASP A 44 9.34 -2.65 1.46
C ASP A 44 8.00 -2.05 0.97
N TYR A 45 6.94 -2.16 1.77
CA TYR A 45 5.65 -1.58 1.42
C TYR A 45 5.66 -0.06 1.52
N ILE A 46 6.40 0.53 2.47
CA ILE A 46 6.59 1.99 2.54
C ILE A 46 7.28 2.49 1.26
N GLU A 47 8.34 1.82 0.81
CA GLU A 47 9.02 2.22 -0.43
C GLU A 47 8.09 2.12 -1.64
N LEU A 48 7.31 1.03 -1.73
CA LEU A 48 6.28 0.88 -2.76
C LEU A 48 5.24 2.01 -2.71
N VAL A 49 4.75 2.38 -1.52
CA VAL A 49 3.76 3.46 -1.35
C VAL A 49 4.36 4.80 -1.77
N VAL A 50 5.60 5.10 -1.39
CA VAL A 50 6.28 6.33 -1.79
C VAL A 50 6.44 6.41 -3.31
N ASP A 51 6.96 5.36 -3.94
CA ASP A 51 7.10 5.28 -5.40
C ASP A 51 5.73 5.42 -6.10
N TYR A 52 4.67 4.85 -5.50
CA TYR A 52 3.31 4.97 -6.00
C TYR A 52 2.79 6.40 -5.92
N LEU A 53 3.00 7.08 -4.79
CA LEU A 53 2.57 8.46 -4.57
C LEU A 53 3.25 9.43 -5.52
N GLU A 54 4.55 9.28 -5.77
CA GLU A 54 5.29 10.13 -6.71
C GLU A 54 4.66 10.17 -8.10
N LEU A 55 4.08 9.04 -8.54
CA LEU A 55 3.49 8.87 -9.86
C LEU A 55 1.97 9.12 -9.92
N LEU A 56 1.31 9.27 -8.78
CA LEU A 56 -0.14 9.44 -8.68
C LEU A 56 -0.53 10.88 -9.01
N ASN A 57 -1.64 11.07 -9.74
CA ASN A 57 -2.24 12.40 -9.94
C ASN A 57 -2.42 13.10 -8.57
N PRO A 58 -1.85 14.30 -8.36
CA PRO A 58 -1.94 15.02 -7.10
C PRO A 58 -3.37 15.43 -6.72
N GLU A 59 -4.33 15.41 -7.66
CA GLU A 59 -5.75 15.69 -7.38
C GLU A 59 -6.49 14.49 -6.73
N ILE A 60 -5.92 13.28 -6.77
CA ILE A 60 -6.53 12.10 -6.15
C ILE A 60 -6.19 12.09 -4.65
N ILE A 61 -7.21 12.06 -3.81
CA ILE A 61 -7.05 11.97 -2.35
C ILE A 61 -6.77 10.51 -1.97
N VAL A 62 -5.65 10.27 -1.29
CA VAL A 62 -5.35 8.95 -0.71
C VAL A 62 -5.95 8.88 0.69
N GLU A 63 -7.05 8.14 0.84
CA GLU A 63 -7.78 8.04 2.11
C GLU A 63 -7.05 7.17 3.15
N ARG A 64 -6.29 6.17 2.69
CA ARG A 64 -5.50 5.27 3.56
C ARG A 64 -4.41 4.54 2.80
N PHE A 65 -3.38 4.13 3.54
CA PHE A 65 -2.27 3.34 3.01
C PHE A 65 -2.37 1.85 3.30
N ILE A 66 -2.96 1.48 4.45
CA ILE A 66 -3.02 0.09 4.91
C ILE A 66 -4.43 -0.26 5.41
N SER A 67 -4.68 -1.56 5.61
CA SER A 67 -5.77 -2.05 6.46
C SER A 67 -5.25 -2.70 7.73
N GLU A 68 -6.02 -2.55 8.80
CA GLU A 68 -5.92 -3.38 10.00
C GLU A 68 -6.99 -4.46 9.96
N ALA A 69 -6.66 -5.62 10.52
CA ALA A 69 -7.55 -6.74 10.70
C ALA A 69 -7.40 -7.28 12.11
N PRO A 70 -8.44 -7.90 12.70
CA PRO A 70 -8.32 -8.55 13.99
C PRO A 70 -7.17 -9.56 13.99
N ALA A 71 -6.32 -9.51 15.03
CA ALA A 71 -5.09 -10.30 15.07
C ALA A 71 -5.37 -11.81 15.02
N GLU A 72 -6.50 -12.23 15.57
CA GLU A 72 -6.98 -13.60 15.55
C GLU A 72 -7.39 -14.09 14.15
N MET A 73 -7.68 -13.18 13.21
CA MET A 73 -8.04 -13.50 11.82
C MET A 73 -6.87 -13.39 10.85
N LEU A 74 -5.79 -12.69 11.20
CA LEU A 74 -4.66 -12.43 10.30
C LEU A 74 -3.62 -13.55 10.35
N ILE A 75 -3.36 -14.18 9.20
CA ILE A 75 -2.28 -15.17 9.03
C ILE A 75 -0.97 -14.47 8.69
N ALA A 76 -0.96 -13.61 7.68
CA ALA A 76 0.22 -12.87 7.23
C ALA A 76 -0.18 -11.64 6.38
N PRO A 77 0.69 -10.61 6.25
CA PRO A 77 1.86 -10.37 7.07
C PRO A 77 1.46 -9.79 8.44
N LYS A 78 2.17 -10.17 9.50
CA LYS A 78 1.91 -9.70 10.87
C LYS A 78 2.80 -8.53 11.22
N TRP A 79 2.47 -7.36 10.69
CA TRP A 79 3.26 -6.14 10.93
C TRP A 79 3.16 -5.60 12.35
N GLY A 80 2.05 -5.85 13.05
CA GLY A 80 1.82 -5.33 14.41
C GLY A 80 1.75 -3.81 14.48
N LEU A 81 1.61 -3.13 13.34
CA LEU A 81 1.70 -1.68 13.21
C LEU A 81 0.32 -1.05 13.07
N LYS A 82 0.08 0.07 13.78
CA LYS A 82 -1.16 0.85 13.64
C LYS A 82 -1.12 1.75 12.42
N ASN A 83 -2.31 2.11 11.92
CA ASN A 83 -2.45 3.01 10.77
C ASN A 83 -1.66 4.32 10.92
N PHE A 84 -1.75 5.00 12.06
CA PHE A 84 -1.06 6.28 12.27
C PHE A 84 0.47 6.14 12.27
N GLU A 85 0.99 5.01 12.78
CA GLU A 85 2.44 4.74 12.78
C GLU A 85 2.96 4.49 11.37
N PHE A 86 2.17 3.80 10.54
CA PHE A 86 2.49 3.61 9.13
C PHE A 86 2.51 4.94 8.38
N VAL A 87 1.48 5.77 8.56
CA VAL A 87 1.41 7.13 7.96
C VAL A 87 2.64 7.95 8.35
N ALA A 88 3.00 7.98 9.64
CA ALA A 88 4.17 8.72 10.11
C ALA A 88 5.48 8.24 9.46
N LYS A 89 5.62 6.91 9.24
CA LYS A 89 6.77 6.34 8.53
C LYS A 89 6.79 6.72 7.05
N VAL A 90 5.65 6.71 6.36
CA VAL A 90 5.55 7.18 4.96
C VAL A 90 5.93 8.66 4.86
N GLU A 91 5.37 9.51 5.72
CA GLU A 91 5.69 10.95 5.73
C GLU A 91 7.17 11.21 6.02
N LYS A 92 7.76 10.47 6.97
CA LYS A 92 9.19 10.53 7.25
C LYS A 92 9.99 10.16 5.99
N ARG A 93 9.59 9.09 5.31
CA ARG A 93 10.29 8.63 4.11
C ARG A 93 10.18 9.60 2.94
N LEU A 94 9.01 10.22 2.76
CA LEU A 94 8.81 11.30 1.78
C LEU A 94 9.78 12.47 2.03
N ARG A 95 9.93 12.90 3.29
CA ARG A 95 10.90 13.94 3.67
C ARG A 95 12.35 13.52 3.44
N GLU A 96 12.71 12.29 3.83
CA GLU A 96 14.07 11.75 3.63
C GLU A 96 14.44 11.65 2.15
N ARG A 97 13.48 11.39 1.26
CA ARG A 97 13.68 11.38 -0.20
C ARG A 97 13.54 12.75 -0.86
N ASP A 98 13.21 13.79 -0.10
CA ASP A 98 12.81 15.09 -0.65
C ASP A 98 11.76 14.96 -1.76
N THR A 99 10.66 14.25 -1.47
CA THR A 99 9.62 13.92 -2.46
C THR A 99 8.20 14.08 -1.91
N TRP A 100 7.20 14.06 -2.80
CA TRP A 100 5.78 14.26 -2.47
C TRP A 100 4.87 13.59 -3.51
N GLN A 101 3.57 13.49 -3.19
CA GLN A 101 2.59 12.95 -4.10
C GLN A 101 2.54 13.75 -5.41
N GLY A 102 2.68 13.06 -6.55
CA GLY A 102 2.64 13.66 -7.87
C GLY A 102 3.93 14.37 -8.29
N ARG A 103 5.03 14.28 -7.53
CA ARG A 103 6.34 14.85 -7.94
C ARG A 103 6.77 14.42 -9.35
N LEU A 104 6.48 13.16 -9.71
CA LEU A 104 6.81 12.56 -11.01
C LEU A 104 5.57 12.37 -11.90
N PHE A 105 4.42 12.95 -11.52
CA PHE A 105 3.22 12.91 -12.33
C PHE A 105 3.39 13.83 -13.55
N VAL A 106 3.18 13.26 -14.74
CA VAL A 106 3.20 14.00 -16.01
C VAL A 106 1.81 13.95 -16.63
N ILE A 107 1.29 15.11 -17.01
CA ILE A 107 0.05 15.20 -17.77
C ILE A 107 0.36 14.65 -19.16
N GLN A 108 -0.23 13.51 -19.50
CA GLN A 108 -0.23 13.05 -20.89
C GLN A 108 -1.31 13.83 -21.62
N THR A 109 -0.88 14.82 -22.41
CA THR A 109 -1.71 15.51 -23.41
C THR A 109 -2.27 14.56 -24.44
#